data_AF-A0A923VB62-F1
#
_entry.id   AF-A0A923VB62-F1
#
_cell.length_a   1.000
_cell.length_b   1.000
_cell.length_c   1.000
_cell.angle_alpha   90.00
_cell.angle_beta   90.00
_cell.angle_gamma   90.00
#
_symmetry.space_group_name_H-M   'P 1'
#
loop_
_entity.id
_entity.type
_entity.pdbx_description
1 polymer ?
#
loop_
_entity_poly.entity_id
_entity_poly.type
_entity_poly.pdbx_seq_one_letter_code
_entity_poly.pdbx_strand_id
1 'polypeptide(L)' 'MVPTIKIGLTYTGFEDKHHNYVQWLMAGENIEIITLSAEEANLQIVKDLDGIVLSGGVDV' A
#
# COMPACT_ATOMS: atom_id res chain seq x y z
N MET A 1 3.08 -6.87 -22.96
CA MET A 1 2.92 -7.13 -21.52
C MET A 1 2.61 -5.79 -20.89
N VAL A 2 1.46 -5.62 -20.23
CA VAL A 2 1.14 -4.36 -19.56
C VAL A 2 1.97 -4.31 -18.27
N PRO A 3 2.77 -3.28 -18.02
CA PRO A 3 3.56 -3.19 -16.78
C PRO A 3 2.63 -3.22 -15.56
N THR A 4 3.01 -4.00 -14.54
CA THR A 4 2.32 -4.03 -13.25
C THR A 4 2.66 -2.75 -12.49
N ILE A 5 1.64 -2.03 -12.02
CA ILE A 5 1.80 -0.80 -11.23
C ILE A 5 2.09 -1.21 -9.78
N LYS A 6 3.17 -0.68 -9.19
CA LYS A 6 3.55 -0.93 -7.80
C LYS A 6 3.12 0.21 -6.89
N ILE A 7 2.18 -0.05 -6.00
CA ILE A 7 1.67 0.94 -5.05
C ILE A 7 2.09 0.56 -3.63
N GLY A 8 2.77 1.47 -2.96
CA GLY A 8 3.04 1.35 -1.53
C GLY A 8 1.81 1.74 -0.71
N LEU A 9 1.44 0.96 0.29
CA LEU A 9 0.34 1.27 1.20
C LEU A 9 0.87 1.29 2.64
N THR A 10 0.83 2.45 3.30
CA THR A 10 1.27 2.52 4.71
C THR A 10 0.37 1.68 5.60
N TYR A 11 0.98 0.92 6.51
CA TYR A 11 0.26 0.13 7.51
C TYR A 11 -0.12 1.00 8.72
N THR A 12 -1.34 0.84 9.22
CA THR A 12 -1.89 1.66 10.32
C THR A 12 -2.02 0.91 11.64
N GLY A 13 -1.54 -0.34 11.74
CA GLY A 13 -1.72 -1.18 12.93
C GLY A 13 -3.09 -1.89 13.01
N PHE A 14 -3.97 -1.67 12.03
CA PHE A 14 -5.30 -2.29 11.98
C PHE A 14 -5.46 -3.13 10.70
N GLU A 15 -5.38 -4.45 10.85
CA GLU A 15 -5.48 -5.42 9.75
C GLU A 15 -6.74 -5.23 8.89
N ASP A 16 -7.91 -5.12 9.52
CA ASP A 16 -9.18 -4.98 8.79
C ASP A 16 -9.22 -3.73 7.90
N LYS A 17 -8.68 -2.61 8.40
CA LYS A 17 -8.59 -1.36 7.62
C LYS A 17 -7.60 -1.55 6.47
N HIS A 18 -6.45 -2.15 6.73
CA HIS A 18 -5.44 -2.41 5.71
C HIS A 18 -5.99 -3.31 4.59
N HIS A 19 -6.68 -4.39 4.97
CA HIS A 19 -7.33 -5.30 4.02
C HIS A 19 -8.34 -4.56 3.12
N ASN A 20 -9.15 -3.67 3.68
CA ASN A 20 -10.09 -2.86 2.89
C ASN A 20 -9.38 -1.98 1.87
N TYR A 21 -8.30 -1.29 2.26
CA TYR A 21 -7.51 -0.49 1.31
C TYR A 21 -6.91 -1.35 0.19
N VAL A 22 -6.37 -2.54 0.51
CA VAL A 22 -5.88 -3.48 -0.50
C VAL A 22 -6.98 -3.84 -1.50
N GLN A 23 -8.16 -4.22 -1.02
CA GLN A 23 -9.30 -4.59 -1.88
C GLN A 23 -9.77 -3.42 -2.76
N TRP A 24 -9.84 -2.20 -2.22
CA TRP A 24 -10.24 -1.01 -2.97
C TRP A 24 -9.22 -0.61 -4.04
N LEU A 25 -7.93 -0.74 -3.75
CA LEU A 25 -6.86 -0.39 -4.69
C LEU A 25 -6.73 -1.41 -5.81
N MET A 26 -6.99 -2.69 -5.56
CA MET A 26 -6.86 -3.76 -6.54
C MET A 26 -8.06 -3.86 -7.52
N ALA A 27 -8.99 -2.91 -7.53
CA ALA A 27 -10.32 -2.98 -8.18
C ALA A 27 -10.36 -3.15 -9.72
N GLY A 28 -9.74 -4.21 -10.25
CA GLY A 28 -9.76 -4.63 -11.64
C GLY A 28 -8.47 -4.34 -12.44
N GLU A 29 -7.44 -3.79 -11.81
CA GLU A 29 -6.19 -3.42 -12.48
C GLU A 29 -5.03 -4.36 -12.13
N ASN A 30 -3.99 -4.36 -12.98
CA ASN A 30 -2.73 -5.07 -12.73
C ASN A 30 -1.86 -4.28 -11.74
N ILE A 31 -2.29 -4.24 -10.48
CA ILE A 31 -1.63 -3.51 -9.39
C ILE A 31 -1.02 -4.50 -8.39
N GLU A 32 0.24 -4.26 -8.02
CA GLU A 32 0.93 -4.90 -6.90
C GLU A 32 0.92 -3.95 -5.71
N ILE A 33 0.34 -4.38 -4.59
CA ILE A 33 0.35 -3.60 -3.34
C ILE A 33 1.51 -4.05 -2.46
N ILE A 34 2.35 -3.10 -2.06
CA ILE A 34 3.47 -3.31 -1.16
C ILE A 34 3.16 -2.60 0.16
N THR A 35 3.00 -3.36 1.24
CA THR A 35 2.80 -2.79 2.56
C THR A 35 4.05 -2.08 3.03
N LEU A 36 3.93 -0.80 3.40
CA LEU A 36 5.01 -0.01 3.97
C LEU A 36 4.82 0.07 5.48
N SER A 37 5.76 -0.50 6.25
CA SER A 37 5.75 -0.45 7.71
C SER A 37 7.13 -0.07 8.26
N ALA A 38 7.13 0.73 9.32
CA ALA A 38 8.33 1.02 10.09
C ALA A 38 8.88 -0.23 10.79
N GLU A 39 8.00 -1.16 11.19
CA GLU A 39 8.37 -2.41 11.87
C GLU A 39 9.10 -3.36 10.92
N GLU A 40 8.72 -3.36 9.64
CA GLU A 40 9.31 -4.21 8.60
C GLU A 40 10.59 -3.60 7.99
N ALA A 41 11.00 -2.40 8.41
CA ALA A 41 12.19 -1.69 7.94
C ALA A 41 12.31 -1.61 6.40
N ASN A 42 11.18 -1.57 5.69
CA ASN A 42 11.10 -1.74 4.25
C ASN A 42 10.93 -0.41 3.47
N LEU A 43 11.06 0.73 4.15
CA LEU A 43 10.87 2.06 3.57
C LEU A 43 11.82 2.40 2.41
N GLN A 44 12.93 1.68 2.26
CA GLN A 44 13.85 1.87 1.12
C GLN A 44 13.21 1.48 -0.22
N ILE A 45 12.22 0.57 -0.20
CA ILE A 45 11.49 0.10 -1.39
C ILE A 45 10.70 1.24 -2.05
N VAL A 46 10.44 2.34 -1.33
CA VAL A 46 9.72 3.51 -1.84
C VAL A 46 10.29 4.05 -3.15
N LYS A 47 11.60 3.88 -3.40
CA LYS A 47 12.25 4.30 -4.65
C LYS A 47 11.84 3.50 -5.88
N ASP A 48 11.30 2.31 -5.68
CA ASP A 48 10.91 1.36 -6.72
C ASP A 48 9.38 1.31 -6.94
N LEU A 49 8.64 2.22 -6.28
CA LEU A 49 7.18 2.31 -6.38
C LEU A 49 6.76 3.34 -7.43
N ASP A 50 5.64 3.05 -8.10
CA ASP A 50 4.97 3.97 -9.01
C ASP A 50 4.07 4.97 -8.26
N GLY A 51 3.68 4.64 -7.01
CA GLY A 51 2.87 5.50 -6.16
C GLY A 51 2.83 5.05 -4.70
N ILE A 52 2.37 5.95 -3.83
CA ILE A 52 2.21 5.70 -2.39
C ILE A 52 0.84 6.17 -1.93
N VAL A 53 0.15 5.31 -1.19
CA VAL A 53 -1.07 5.61 -0.44
C VAL A 53 -0.69 5.70 1.04
N LEU A 54 -0.74 6.93 1.56
CA LEU A 54 -0.62 7.18 2.99
C LEU A 54 -1.99 6.90 3.63
N SER A 55 -2.18 5.67 4.09
CA SER A 55 -3.34 5.29 4.89
C SER A 55 -3.10 5.61 6.36
N GLY A 56 -4.10 6.20 7.00
CA GLY A 56 -3.99 6.81 8.32
C GLY A 56 -4.83 8.09 8.36
N GLY A 57 -6.13 7.93 8.60
CA GLY A 57 -7.00 9.05 8.95
C GLY A 57 -6.82 9.37 10.43
N VAL A 58 -6.87 10.66 10.78
CA VAL A 58 -6.98 11.13 12.16
C VAL A 58 -8.06 10.31 12.87
N ASP A 59 -7.66 9.65 13.95
CA ASP A 59 -8.59 9.06 14.91
C ASP A 59 -9.56 10.18 15.33
N VAL A 60 -10.84 10.07 14.98
CA VAL A 60 -11.88 10.99 15.47
C VAL A 60 -12.62 10.30 16.59
#